data_AF-A0A4R5YNC8-F1
#
_entry.id   AF-A0A4R5YNC8-F1
#
_cell.length_a   1.000
_cell.length_b   1.000
_cell.length_c   1.000
_cell.angle_alpha   90.00
_cell.angle_beta   90.00
_cell.angle_gamma   90.00
#
_symmetry.space_group_name_H-M   'P 1'
#
loop_
_entity.id
_entity.type
_entity.pdbx_description
1 polymer ?
#
loop_
_entity_poly.entity_id
_entity_poly.type
_entity_poly.pdbx_seq_one_letter_code
_entity_poly.pdbx_strand_id
1 'polypeptide(L)'
;MALHITGDEAADALLTDEPLALLIGMLLDQQIAMETAFAGPLKIRERTGGLDAAQIAAAGPEEFAASFSQTPAVHRFPGSMAGRVQALCQTLVDDWGGDAAALWTQGEPDGRTVLKRLKALPGFGDQKARIFLALLGKQYGYTGEGWREAAGAYGDEGSFRSVADIVSPESLTKVREHKRAAKAAAKAEKG
;
A
#
# COMPACT_ATOMS: atom_id res chain seq x y z
N MET A 1 10.70 -1.56 13.27
CA MET A 1 9.90 -2.76 13.57
C MET A 1 9.56 -3.38 12.22
N ALA A 2 9.68 -4.70 12.06
CA ALA A 2 9.43 -5.33 10.75
C ALA A 2 7.92 -5.47 10.51
N LEU A 3 7.50 -5.27 9.26
CA LEU A 3 6.14 -5.58 8.81
C LEU A 3 5.96 -7.10 8.69
N HIS A 4 4.75 -7.61 8.93
CA HIS A 4 4.42 -9.04 8.84
C HIS A 4 3.11 -9.25 8.07
N ILE A 5 3.02 -8.67 6.88
CA ILE A 5 1.78 -8.54 6.12
C ILE A 5 1.56 -9.75 5.23
N THR A 6 2.63 -10.23 4.58
CA THR A 6 2.54 -11.22 3.50
C THR A 6 2.72 -12.65 4.01
N GLY A 7 3.47 -12.83 5.10
CA GLY A 7 3.94 -14.14 5.56
C GLY A 7 5.14 -14.67 4.78
N ASP A 8 5.71 -13.87 3.88
CA ASP A 8 6.97 -14.12 3.17
C ASP A 8 8.04 -13.17 3.70
N GLU A 9 9.12 -13.71 4.25
CA GLU A 9 10.16 -12.90 4.92
C GLU A 9 10.82 -11.89 3.97
N ALA A 10 11.03 -12.23 2.70
CA ALA A 10 11.69 -11.36 1.74
C ALA A 10 10.77 -10.23 1.28
N ALA A 11 9.47 -10.50 1.11
CA ALA A 11 8.48 -9.48 0.80
C ALA A 11 8.25 -8.55 1.99
N ASP A 12 8.11 -9.11 3.19
CA ASP A 12 7.91 -8.34 4.43
C ASP A 12 9.12 -7.45 4.77
N ALA A 13 10.36 -7.94 4.55
CA ALA A 13 11.56 -7.12 4.66
C ALA A 13 11.56 -5.98 3.62
N LEU A 14 11.26 -6.28 2.36
CA LEU A 14 11.17 -5.25 1.31
C LEU A 14 10.13 -4.17 1.66
N LEU A 15 8.95 -4.53 2.16
CA LEU A 15 7.92 -3.57 2.56
C LEU A 15 8.36 -2.72 3.76
N THR A 16 9.17 -3.30 4.66
CA THR A 16 9.70 -2.59 5.83
C THR A 16 10.70 -1.52 5.40
N ASP A 17 11.60 -1.85 4.48
CA ASP A 17 12.74 -1.00 4.16
C ASP A 17 12.51 -0.07 2.96
N GLU A 18 11.57 -0.39 2.07
CA GLU A 18 11.31 0.36 0.84
C GLU A 18 9.93 1.05 0.82
N PRO A 19 9.87 2.38 1.05
CA PRO A 19 8.67 3.20 0.97
C PRO A 19 7.85 3.03 -0.32
N LEU A 20 8.53 2.90 -1.46
CA LEU A 20 7.89 2.69 -2.76
C LEU A 20 7.21 1.32 -2.83
N ALA A 21 7.82 0.27 -2.27
CA ALA A 21 7.22 -1.05 -2.19
C ALA A 21 5.92 -1.02 -1.40
N LEU A 22 5.92 -0.30 -0.27
CA LEU A 22 4.74 -0.17 0.58
C LEU A 22 3.57 0.52 -0.14
N LEU A 23 3.83 1.61 -0.87
CA LEU A 23 2.81 2.30 -1.68
C LEU A 23 2.26 1.41 -2.80
N ILE A 24 3.14 0.69 -3.51
CA ILE A 24 2.73 -0.23 -4.58
C ILE A 24 1.88 -1.37 -4.00
N GLY A 25 2.28 -1.97 -2.88
CA GLY A 25 1.49 -3.01 -2.20
C GLY A 25 0.08 -2.52 -1.86
N MET A 26 -0.03 -1.31 -1.29
CA MET A 26 -1.32 -0.69 -1.00
C MET A 26 -2.14 -0.38 -2.27
N LEU A 27 -1.50 0.06 -3.35
CA LEU A 27 -2.16 0.30 -4.64
C LEU A 27 -2.75 -1.01 -5.20
N LEU A 28 -2.01 -2.11 -5.08
CA LEU A 28 -2.41 -3.44 -5.54
C LEU A 28 -3.48 -4.12 -4.67
N ASP A 29 -3.72 -3.66 -3.44
CA ASP A 29 -4.77 -4.22 -2.55
C ASP A 29 -6.17 -3.84 -3.05
N GLN A 30 -6.60 -4.50 -4.13
CA GLN A 30 -7.92 -4.35 -4.71
C GLN A 30 -8.40 -5.64 -5.35
N GLN A 31 -9.49 -6.17 -4.82
CA GLN A 31 -10.13 -7.39 -5.30
C GLN A 31 -9.24 -8.64 -5.33
N ILE A 32 -8.12 -8.64 -4.60
CA ILE A 32 -7.29 -9.83 -4.32
C ILE A 32 -7.09 -9.96 -2.82
N ALA A 33 -6.44 -11.04 -2.37
CA ALA A 33 -5.99 -11.14 -0.99
C ALA A 33 -4.90 -10.10 -0.74
N MET A 34 -4.94 -9.47 0.43
CA MET A 34 -4.02 -8.40 0.80
C MET A 34 -2.57 -8.91 0.83
N GLU A 35 -2.35 -10.13 1.32
CA GLU A 35 -1.06 -10.80 1.33
C GLU A 35 -0.49 -10.94 -0.09
N THR A 36 -1.35 -11.28 -1.07
CA THR A 36 -0.96 -11.34 -2.48
C THR A 36 -0.63 -9.97 -3.04
N ALA A 37 -1.39 -8.93 -2.68
CA ALA A 37 -1.15 -7.56 -3.11
C ALA A 37 0.20 -7.04 -2.60
N PHE A 38 0.45 -7.21 -1.30
CA PHE A 38 1.67 -6.74 -0.64
C PHE A 38 2.90 -7.59 -0.96
N ALA A 39 2.75 -8.82 -1.47
CA ALA A 39 3.85 -9.58 -2.08
C ALA A 39 4.16 -9.14 -3.53
N GLY A 40 3.28 -8.36 -4.16
CA GLY A 40 3.44 -7.86 -5.54
C GLY A 40 4.72 -7.07 -5.79
N PRO A 41 5.12 -6.11 -4.93
CA PRO A 41 6.37 -5.35 -5.08
C PRO A 41 7.62 -6.22 -5.22
N LEU A 42 7.72 -7.33 -4.48
CA LEU A 42 8.86 -8.25 -4.58
C LEU A 42 8.94 -8.84 -5.99
N LYS A 43 7.82 -9.35 -6.51
CA LYS A 43 7.76 -9.89 -7.88
C LYS A 43 8.11 -8.85 -8.93
N ILE A 44 7.69 -7.59 -8.75
CA ILE A 44 8.05 -6.51 -9.66
C ILE A 44 9.57 -6.32 -9.64
N ARG A 45 10.14 -6.13 -8.44
CA ARG A 45 11.60 -5.95 -8.25
C ARG A 45 12.41 -7.07 -8.90
N GLU A 46 12.02 -8.32 -8.70
CA GLU A 46 12.71 -9.49 -9.27
C GLU A 46 12.67 -9.53 -10.81
N ARG A 47 11.59 -9.02 -11.42
CA ARG A 47 11.36 -9.10 -12.87
C ARG A 47 11.91 -7.89 -13.62
N THR A 48 11.96 -6.73 -12.97
CA THR A 48 12.47 -5.48 -13.56
C THR A 48 13.90 -5.18 -13.13
N GLY A 49 14.49 -5.97 -12.23
CA GLY A 49 15.86 -5.80 -11.74
C GLY A 49 16.03 -4.71 -10.68
N GLY A 50 14.93 -4.11 -10.20
CA GLY A 50 14.96 -3.01 -9.25
C GLY A 50 13.57 -2.45 -8.96
N LEU A 51 13.49 -1.60 -7.95
CA LEU A 51 12.26 -0.89 -7.57
C LEU A 51 12.55 0.61 -7.43
N ASP A 52 12.60 1.30 -8.56
CA ASP A 52 12.86 2.74 -8.64
C ASP A 52 11.71 3.44 -9.39
N ALA A 53 11.24 4.56 -8.84
CA ALA A 53 10.08 5.26 -9.40
C ALA A 53 10.37 5.80 -10.81
N ALA A 54 11.56 6.35 -11.06
CA ALA A 54 11.92 6.89 -12.37
C ALA A 54 12.05 5.79 -13.42
N GLN A 55 12.68 4.66 -13.07
CA GLN A 55 12.79 3.49 -13.95
C GLN A 55 11.42 2.92 -14.31
N ILE A 56 10.54 2.75 -13.32
CA ILE A 56 9.19 2.20 -13.55
C ILE A 56 8.34 3.16 -14.40
N ALA A 57 8.42 4.46 -14.12
CA ALA A 57 7.69 5.48 -14.89
C ALA A 57 8.16 5.55 -16.35
N ALA A 58 9.47 5.42 -16.59
CA ALA A 58 10.06 5.47 -17.93
C ALA A 58 9.97 4.14 -18.71
N ALA A 59 9.65 3.03 -18.05
CA ALA A 59 9.58 1.72 -18.71
C ALA A 59 8.51 1.68 -19.82
N GLY A 60 8.81 0.95 -20.91
CA GLY A 60 7.86 0.73 -21.99
C GLY A 60 6.57 0.09 -21.46
N PRO A 61 5.37 0.67 -21.70
CA PRO A 61 4.13 0.18 -21.08
C PRO A 61 3.83 -1.30 -21.35
N GLU A 62 4.12 -1.78 -22.56
CA GLU A 62 3.91 -3.18 -22.94
C GLU A 62 4.90 -4.12 -22.24
N GLU A 63 6.18 -3.73 -22.15
CA GLU A 63 7.22 -4.51 -21.46
C GLU A 63 6.95 -4.58 -19.96
N PHE A 64 6.59 -3.46 -19.34
CA PHE A 64 6.25 -3.42 -17.92
C PHE A 64 4.97 -4.24 -17.63
N ALA A 65 3.95 -4.15 -18.48
CA ALA A 65 2.76 -5.00 -18.37
C ALA A 65 3.06 -6.50 -18.56
N ALA A 66 4.02 -6.85 -19.42
CA ALA A 66 4.48 -8.22 -19.58
C ALA A 66 5.11 -8.76 -18.28
N SER A 67 5.91 -7.94 -17.57
CA SER A 67 6.47 -8.31 -16.26
C SER A 67 5.38 -8.64 -15.23
N PHE A 68 4.25 -7.92 -15.24
CA PHE A 68 3.10 -8.20 -14.36
C PHE A 68 2.40 -9.53 -14.69
N SER A 69 2.47 -9.95 -15.94
CA SER A 69 1.75 -11.10 -16.48
C SER A 69 2.52 -12.42 -16.35
N GLN A 70 3.84 -12.37 -16.06
CA GLN A 70 4.64 -13.57 -15.85
C GLN A 70 4.07 -14.43 -14.70
N THR A 71 3.94 -15.74 -14.92
CA THR A 71 3.35 -16.68 -13.96
C THR A 71 4.31 -16.98 -12.80
N PRO A 72 3.84 -16.95 -11.53
CA PRO A 72 2.51 -16.50 -11.10
C PRO A 72 2.37 -14.97 -11.19
N ALA A 73 1.29 -14.49 -11.82
CA ALA A 73 1.06 -13.07 -12.09
C ALA A 73 1.14 -12.21 -10.81
N VAL A 74 1.52 -10.93 -10.98
CA VAL A 74 1.53 -9.94 -9.87
C VAL A 74 0.12 -9.67 -9.38
N HIS A 75 -0.84 -9.59 -10.30
CA HIS A 75 -2.25 -9.34 -10.00
C HIS A 75 -3.13 -10.11 -10.97
N ARG A 76 -4.39 -10.37 -10.59
CA ARG A 76 -5.41 -10.95 -11.49
C ARG A 76 -5.84 -10.05 -12.66
N PHE A 77 -5.34 -8.81 -12.69
CA PHE A 77 -5.59 -7.80 -13.72
C PHE A 77 -4.25 -7.15 -14.13
N PRO A 78 -3.31 -7.92 -14.69
CA PRO A 78 -1.91 -7.53 -14.77
C PRO A 78 -1.70 -6.24 -15.58
N GLY A 79 -2.30 -6.12 -16.78
CA GLY A 79 -2.14 -4.92 -17.60
C GLY A 79 -2.70 -3.64 -16.95
N SER A 80 -3.91 -3.69 -16.36
CA SER A 80 -4.49 -2.52 -15.70
C SER A 80 -3.71 -2.11 -14.45
N MET A 81 -3.20 -3.08 -13.67
CA MET A 81 -2.41 -2.78 -12.48
C MET A 81 -1.01 -2.27 -12.82
N ALA A 82 -0.39 -2.79 -13.87
CA ALA A 82 0.88 -2.27 -14.38
C ALA A 82 0.77 -0.78 -14.72
N GLY A 83 -0.23 -0.40 -15.53
CA GLY A 83 -0.43 1.01 -15.88
C GLY A 83 -0.71 1.91 -14.67
N ARG A 84 -1.42 1.41 -13.65
CA ARG A 84 -1.64 2.17 -12.40
C ARG A 84 -0.37 2.35 -11.60
N VAL A 85 0.48 1.33 -11.54
CA VAL A 85 1.79 1.43 -10.86
C VAL A 85 2.70 2.40 -11.59
N GLN A 86 2.72 2.40 -12.93
CA GLN A 86 3.47 3.41 -13.69
C GLN A 86 2.94 4.83 -13.43
N ALA A 87 1.61 5.03 -13.43
CA ALA A 87 1.03 6.34 -13.13
C ALA A 87 1.37 6.83 -11.71
N LEU A 88 1.36 5.93 -10.73
CA LEU A 88 1.82 6.23 -9.37
C LEU A 88 3.28 6.67 -9.37
N CYS A 89 4.17 5.91 -10.02
CA CYS A 89 5.58 6.23 -10.09
C CYS A 89 5.85 7.54 -10.83
N GLN A 90 5.12 7.83 -11.91
CA GLN A 90 5.21 9.10 -12.63
C GLN A 90 4.83 10.28 -11.72
N THR A 91 3.74 10.15 -10.94
CA THR A 91 3.34 11.19 -9.96
C THR A 91 4.43 11.40 -8.90
N LEU A 92 5.07 10.33 -8.43
CA LEU A 92 6.19 10.43 -7.49
C LEU A 92 7.40 11.13 -8.11
N VAL A 93 7.72 10.85 -9.37
CA VAL A 93 8.80 11.54 -10.09
C VAL A 93 8.51 13.03 -10.24
N ASP A 94 7.32 13.37 -10.72
CA ASP A 94 6.94 14.74 -11.06
C ASP A 94 6.83 15.63 -9.81
N ASP A 95 6.20 15.11 -8.75
CA ASP A 95 5.84 15.93 -7.58
C ASP A 95 6.78 15.73 -6.38
N TRP A 96 7.51 14.60 -6.33
CA TRP A 96 8.30 14.16 -5.17
C TRP A 96 9.74 13.76 -5.52
N GLY A 97 10.21 14.02 -6.75
CA GLY A 97 11.56 13.69 -7.18
C GLY A 97 11.87 12.19 -7.19
N GLY A 98 10.84 11.35 -7.24
CA GLY A 98 10.94 9.89 -7.20
C GLY A 98 11.02 9.30 -5.79
N ASP A 99 11.08 10.13 -4.74
CA ASP A 99 11.13 9.68 -3.35
C ASP A 99 9.71 9.48 -2.77
N ALA A 100 9.33 8.22 -2.61
CA ALA A 100 8.06 7.86 -1.97
C ALA A 100 7.96 8.31 -0.50
N ALA A 101 9.05 8.32 0.26
CA ALA A 101 9.03 8.72 1.67
C ALA A 101 8.75 10.21 1.85
N ALA A 102 9.13 11.04 0.87
CA ALA A 102 8.92 12.48 0.89
C ALA A 102 7.45 12.88 1.14
N LEU A 103 6.50 12.02 0.76
CA LEU A 103 5.08 12.18 1.05
C LEU A 103 4.80 12.43 2.55
N TRP A 104 5.52 11.77 3.46
CA TRP A 104 5.33 11.89 4.91
C TRP A 104 6.56 12.41 5.67
N THR A 105 7.70 12.62 5.02
CA THR A 105 8.91 13.16 5.68
C THR A 105 9.19 14.61 5.28
N GLN A 106 8.90 15.01 4.04
CA GLN A 106 9.29 16.33 3.53
C GLN A 106 8.48 17.45 4.18
N GLY A 107 9.20 18.32 4.90
CA GLY A 107 8.65 19.48 5.58
C GLY A 107 7.91 19.16 6.88
N GLU A 108 8.22 18.02 7.51
CA GLU A 108 7.63 17.58 8.79
C GLU A 108 6.10 17.72 8.81
N PRO A 109 5.39 17.09 7.85
CA PRO A 109 3.97 17.31 7.67
C PRO A 109 3.17 16.78 8.87
N ASP A 110 2.00 17.37 9.10
CA ASP A 110 0.99 16.83 10.01
C ASP A 110 0.18 15.71 9.33
N GLY A 111 -0.58 14.96 10.12
CA GLY A 111 -1.42 13.86 9.64
C GLY A 111 -2.42 14.27 8.56
N ARG A 112 -2.98 15.49 8.64
CA ARG A 112 -3.91 16.00 7.63
C ARG A 112 -3.21 16.28 6.29
N THR A 113 -2.00 16.82 6.34
CA THR A 113 -1.17 17.09 5.17
C THR A 113 -0.75 15.78 4.50
N VAL A 114 -0.31 14.78 5.26
CA VAL A 114 0.00 13.45 4.71
C VAL A 114 -1.23 12.80 4.10
N LEU A 115 -2.39 12.86 4.76
CA LEU A 115 -3.63 12.35 4.18
C LEU A 115 -3.98 13.03 2.85
N LYS A 116 -3.83 14.37 2.78
CA LYS A 116 -4.06 15.14 1.56
C LYS A 116 -3.13 14.69 0.43
N ARG A 117 -1.82 14.53 0.72
CA ARG A 117 -0.81 14.06 -0.24
C ARG A 117 -1.13 12.65 -0.74
N LEU A 118 -1.45 11.73 0.16
CA LEU A 118 -1.85 10.35 -0.20
C LEU A 118 -3.09 10.33 -1.10
N LYS A 119 -4.11 11.15 -0.81
CA LYS A 119 -5.34 11.23 -1.65
C LYS A 119 -5.11 11.82 -3.03
N ALA A 120 -3.99 12.52 -3.27
CA ALA A 120 -3.65 13.04 -4.58
C ALA A 120 -3.01 11.97 -5.48
N LEU A 121 -2.51 10.86 -4.90
CA LEU A 121 -1.89 9.79 -5.67
C LEU A 121 -2.92 9.01 -6.51
N PRO A 122 -2.58 8.63 -7.75
CA PRO A 122 -3.47 7.83 -8.57
C PRO A 122 -3.74 6.48 -7.92
N GLY A 123 -5.03 6.13 -7.81
CA GLY A 123 -5.47 4.88 -7.18
C GLY A 123 -5.62 4.91 -5.65
N PHE A 124 -5.37 6.06 -5.01
CA PHE A 124 -5.57 6.27 -3.57
C PHE A 124 -6.86 7.04 -3.27
N GLY A 125 -7.98 6.32 -3.22
CA GLY A 125 -9.23 6.86 -2.68
C GLY A 125 -9.16 7.12 -1.17
N ASP A 126 -10.16 7.83 -0.63
CA ASP A 126 -10.19 8.28 0.78
C ASP A 126 -9.92 7.16 1.80
N GLN A 127 -10.61 6.02 1.65
CA GLN A 127 -10.41 4.87 2.53
C GLN A 127 -8.99 4.34 2.49
N LYS A 128 -8.42 4.16 1.29
CA LYS A 128 -7.05 3.64 1.10
C LYS A 128 -6.02 4.59 1.69
N ALA A 129 -6.18 5.90 1.45
CA ALA A 129 -5.30 6.91 2.01
C ALA A 129 -5.34 6.95 3.54
N ARG A 130 -6.51 6.81 4.17
CA ARG A 130 -6.64 6.71 5.63
C ARG A 130 -6.00 5.44 6.20
N ILE A 131 -6.19 4.29 5.55
CA ILE A 131 -5.55 3.04 5.94
C ILE A 131 -4.03 3.18 5.85
N PHE A 132 -3.51 3.77 4.77
CA PHE A 132 -2.08 3.97 4.60
C PHE A 132 -1.51 4.94 5.66
N LEU A 133 -2.21 6.03 5.96
CA LEU A 133 -1.81 6.93 7.05
C LEU A 133 -1.78 6.21 8.41
N ALA A 134 -2.77 5.37 8.69
CA ALA A 134 -2.77 4.53 9.89
C ALA A 134 -1.57 3.57 9.91
N LEU A 135 -1.24 2.95 8.77
CA LEU A 135 -0.09 2.05 8.65
C LEU A 135 1.22 2.79 8.93
N LEU A 136 1.36 4.00 8.37
CA LEU A 136 2.51 4.86 8.65
C LEU A 136 2.66 5.15 10.14
N GLY A 137 1.58 5.57 10.80
CA GLY A 137 1.60 5.95 12.21
C GLY A 137 1.74 4.77 13.18
N LYS A 138 1.14 3.62 12.86
CA LYS A 138 1.14 2.43 13.73
C LYS A 138 2.41 1.59 13.61
N GLN A 139 2.97 1.49 12.41
CA GLN A 139 4.01 0.50 12.12
C GLN A 139 5.25 1.06 11.43
N TYR A 140 5.14 2.23 10.78
CA TYR A 140 6.22 2.80 9.96
C TYR A 140 6.91 4.02 10.60
N GLY A 141 6.69 4.26 11.90
CA GLY A 141 7.40 5.27 12.68
C GLY A 141 7.00 6.72 12.41
N TYR A 142 5.95 6.98 11.63
CA TYR A 142 5.46 8.33 11.42
C TYR A 142 4.78 8.88 12.67
N THR A 143 5.19 10.05 13.13
CA THR A 143 4.74 10.67 14.40
C THR A 143 4.09 12.04 14.23
N GLY A 144 3.81 12.47 12.98
CA GLY A 144 3.25 13.79 12.71
C GLY A 144 1.91 14.03 13.41
N GLU A 145 1.69 15.24 13.89
CA GLU A 145 0.54 15.60 14.74
C GLU A 145 -0.80 15.24 14.06
N GLY A 146 -1.76 14.75 14.85
CA GLY A 146 -3.13 14.54 14.38
C GLY A 146 -3.32 13.38 13.39
N TRP A 147 -2.33 12.49 13.23
CA TRP A 147 -2.41 11.39 12.26
C TRP A 147 -3.51 10.37 12.57
N ARG A 148 -3.79 10.11 13.86
CA ARG A 148 -4.85 9.17 14.27
C ARG A 148 -6.22 9.71 13.88
N GLU A 149 -6.48 10.97 14.20
CA GLU A 149 -7.70 11.68 13.90
C GLU A 149 -7.92 11.78 12.38
N ALA A 150 -6.87 12.07 11.62
CA ALA A 150 -6.92 12.09 10.16
C ALA A 150 -7.21 10.71 9.56
N ALA A 151 -6.62 9.64 10.12
CA ALA A 151 -6.90 8.27 9.72
C ALA A 151 -8.32 7.79 10.11
N GLY A 152 -9.02 8.51 10.99
CA GLY A 152 -10.35 8.16 11.48
C GLY A 152 -10.35 6.82 12.22
N ALA A 153 -11.36 5.98 11.97
CA ALA A 153 -11.49 4.67 12.64
C ALA A 153 -10.30 3.71 12.42
N TYR A 154 -9.46 3.97 11.39
CA TYR A 154 -8.23 3.20 11.17
C TYR A 154 -7.08 3.64 12.09
N GLY A 155 -7.16 4.85 12.66
CA GLY A 155 -6.20 5.37 13.63
C GLY A 155 -6.47 4.91 15.07
N ASP A 156 -7.65 4.36 15.34
CA ASP A 156 -8.05 3.88 16.67
C ASP A 156 -7.02 2.89 17.26
N GLU A 157 -6.70 3.06 18.54
CA GLU A 157 -5.82 2.15 19.26
C GLU A 157 -6.52 0.81 19.53
N GLY A 158 -5.79 -0.29 19.40
CA GLY A 158 -6.34 -1.64 19.59
C GLY A 158 -7.33 -2.09 18.50
N SER A 159 -7.44 -1.36 17.38
CA SER A 159 -8.28 -1.76 16.26
C SER A 159 -7.69 -2.94 15.48
N PHE A 160 -8.54 -3.71 14.80
CA PHE A 160 -8.15 -4.78 13.87
C PHE A 160 -8.95 -4.65 12.56
N ARG A 161 -8.90 -3.47 11.95
CA ARG A 161 -9.75 -3.12 10.80
C ARG A 161 -9.05 -3.27 9.45
N SER A 162 -7.71 -3.16 9.42
CA SER A 162 -6.97 -3.01 8.18
C SER A 162 -5.53 -3.56 8.27
N VAL A 163 -4.78 -3.46 7.18
CA VAL A 163 -3.36 -3.83 7.14
C VAL A 163 -2.52 -3.07 8.16
N ALA A 164 -2.94 -1.85 8.53
CA ALA A 164 -2.31 -1.04 9.55
C ALA A 164 -2.31 -1.70 10.96
N ASP A 165 -3.13 -2.73 11.15
CA ASP A 165 -3.28 -3.43 12.43
C ASP A 165 -2.58 -4.81 12.45
N ILE A 166 -1.85 -5.17 11.40
CA ILE A 166 -1.22 -6.48 11.25
C ILE A 166 0.24 -6.41 11.66
N VAL A 167 0.53 -6.91 12.86
CA VAL A 167 1.87 -6.96 13.47
C VAL A 167 2.31 -8.38 13.82
N SER A 168 1.43 -9.37 13.65
CA SER A 168 1.66 -10.78 13.95
C SER A 168 0.64 -11.68 13.22
N PRO A 169 0.88 -12.99 13.10
CA PRO A 169 -0.11 -13.94 12.57
C PRO A 169 -1.46 -13.91 13.30
N GLU A 170 -1.47 -13.60 14.59
CA GLU A 170 -2.70 -13.51 15.39
C GLU A 170 -3.51 -12.27 15.02
N SER A 171 -2.85 -11.13 14.87
CA SER A 171 -3.50 -9.89 14.43
C SER A 171 -3.99 -9.97 12.98
N LEU A 172 -3.26 -10.67 12.09
CA LEU A 172 -3.72 -11.00 10.74
C LEU A 172 -5.06 -11.75 10.77
N THR A 173 -5.17 -12.74 11.66
CA THR A 173 -6.41 -13.51 11.85
C THR A 173 -7.57 -12.61 12.29
N LYS A 174 -7.34 -11.73 13.28
CA LYS A 174 -8.35 -10.76 13.74
C LYS A 174 -8.80 -9.80 12.63
N VAL A 175 -7.86 -9.29 11.82
CA VAL A 175 -8.19 -8.41 10.68
C VAL A 175 -9.02 -9.13 9.62
N ARG A 176 -8.70 -10.40 9.33
CA ARG A 176 -9.49 -11.22 8.41
C ARG A 176 -10.92 -11.43 8.93
N GLU A 177 -11.08 -11.73 10.22
CA GLU A 177 -12.39 -11.87 10.86
C GLU A 177 -13.20 -10.57 10.81
N HIS A 178 -12.59 -9.44 11.13
CA HIS A 178 -13.23 -8.13 11.04
C HIS A 178 -13.69 -7.81 9.61
N LYS A 179 -12.82 -8.01 8.60
CA LYS A 179 -13.17 -7.79 7.18
C LYS A 179 -14.32 -8.70 6.73
N ARG A 180 -14.37 -9.96 7.20
CA ARG A 180 -15.47 -10.90 6.91
C ARG A 180 -16.78 -10.43 7.53
N ALA A 181 -16.77 -10.04 8.81
CA ALA A 181 -17.94 -9.54 9.53
C ALA A 181 -18.49 -8.26 8.88
N ALA A 182 -17.62 -7.30 8.56
CA ALA A 182 -18.02 -6.04 7.91
C ALA A 182 -18.65 -6.28 6.52
N LYS A 183 -18.09 -7.22 5.74
CA LYS A 183 -18.65 -7.61 4.43
C LYS A 183 -20.02 -8.31 4.56
N ALA A 184 -20.21 -9.10 5.61
CA ALA A 184 -21.50 -9.74 5.89
C ALA A 184 -22.56 -8.70 6.28
N ALA A 185 -22.23 -7.76 7.17
CA ALA A 185 -23.12 -6.68 7.58
C ALA A 185 -23.53 -5.80 6.38
N ALA A 186 -22.58 -5.37 5.55
CA ALA A 186 -22.86 -4.55 4.37
C ALA A 186 -23.69 -5.27 3.28
N LYS A 187 -23.70 -6.62 3.27
CA LYS A 187 -24.62 -7.40 2.43
C LYS A 187 -26.02 -7.46 3.02
N ALA A 188 -26.14 -7.61 4.34
CA ALA A 188 -27.42 -7.65 5.03
C ALA A 188 -28.17 -6.30 4.97
N GLU A 189 -27.46 -5.17 4.93
CA GLU A 189 -28.07 -3.84 4.76
C GLU A 189 -28.57 -3.57 3.32
N LYS A 190 -28.10 -4.35 2.34
CA LYS A 190 -28.45 -4.19 0.92
C LYS A 190 -29.50 -5.19 0.42
N GLY A 191 -29.86 -6.17 1.23
CA GLY A 191 -30.86 -7.20 0.92
C GLY A 191 -32.15 -6.93 1.69
#